data_AF-A0A1I0RU88-F1
#
_entry.id   AF-A0A1I0RU88-F1
#
_cell.length_a   1.000
_cell.length_b   1.000
_cell.length_c   1.000
_cell.angle_alpha   90.00
_cell.angle_beta   90.00
_cell.angle_gamma   90.00
#
_symmetry.space_group_name_H-M   'P 1'
#
loop_
_entity.id
_entity.type
_entity.pdbx_description
1 polymer ?
#
loop_
_entity_poly.entity_id
_entity_poly.type
_entity_poly.pdbx_seq_one_letter_code
_entity_poly.pdbx_strand_id
1 'polypeptide(L)'
;MSIMKNKREVTPLQMFLFVLIVIGTGIYCIASGVWGIIENDKQSLNQVFTQSFEKGNLFEGSVEAASPAFLEIDHKIDHLIPVGNEYYYLILSDDYSTAITIRADKNFGESFDSVWKSTEKVIIKGRIKELPDQAKTRLNEVKDTFSKNGLEFHIIQQYYIDTIGSNLYKLRIVLGICILLEVLLLYMIIKKNKFDYHIGSGKIAQIVGIVGALVIFVLVIYLMTIK
;
A
#
# COMPACT_ATOMS: atom_id res chain seq x y z
N MET A 1 -17.12 14.69 -48.96
CA MET A 1 -17.73 15.10 -47.69
C MET A 1 -16.61 15.22 -46.66
N SER A 2 -16.11 16.44 -46.43
CA SER A 2 -14.94 16.70 -45.56
C SER A 2 -15.44 16.91 -44.13
N ILE A 3 -15.06 16.01 -43.22
CA ILE A 3 -15.32 16.17 -41.79
C ILE A 3 -14.34 17.23 -41.27
N MET A 4 -14.80 18.48 -41.13
CA MET A 4 -14.03 19.54 -40.46
C MET A 4 -13.77 19.13 -39.01
N LYS A 5 -12.55 18.67 -38.71
CA LYS A 5 -12.06 18.47 -37.34
C LYS A 5 -11.95 19.82 -36.66
N ASN A 6 -12.96 20.16 -35.86
CA ASN A 6 -12.91 21.29 -34.94
C ASN A 6 -11.87 20.98 -33.84
N LYS A 7 -10.62 21.43 -34.02
CA LYS A 7 -9.58 21.30 -33.00
C LYS A 7 -9.86 22.35 -31.92
N ARG A 8 -10.43 21.93 -30.79
CA ARG A 8 -10.48 22.77 -29.58
C ARG A 8 -9.05 22.97 -29.09
N GLU A 9 -8.57 24.21 -29.14
CA GLU A 9 -7.28 24.59 -28.58
C GLU A 9 -7.36 24.65 -27.05
N VAL A 10 -6.35 24.13 -26.37
CA VAL A 10 -6.26 24.16 -24.91
C VAL A 10 -5.86 25.57 -24.50
N THR A 11 -6.62 26.21 -23.61
CA THR A 11 -6.34 27.59 -23.20
C THR A 11 -5.16 27.64 -22.21
N PRO A 12 -4.40 28.75 -22.15
CA PRO A 12 -3.32 28.93 -21.17
C PRO A 12 -3.78 28.74 -19.72
N LEU A 13 -5.02 29.15 -19.40
CA LEU A 13 -5.62 28.96 -18.09
C LEU A 13 -5.85 27.47 -17.78
N GLN A 14 -6.32 26.68 -18.75
CA GLN A 14 -6.49 25.23 -18.57
C GLN A 14 -5.16 24.53 -18.32
N MET A 15 -4.10 24.90 -19.04
CA MET A 15 -2.76 24.35 -18.82
C MET A 15 -2.21 24.72 -17.43
N PHE A 16 -2.40 25.97 -17.01
CA PHE A 16 -1.98 26.43 -15.68
C PHE A 16 -2.69 25.68 -14.55
N LEU A 17 -4.02 25.54 -14.64
CA LEU A 17 -4.80 24.78 -13.66
C LEU A 17 -4.38 23.31 -13.60
N PHE A 18 -4.14 22.68 -14.76
CA PHE A 18 -3.67 21.31 -14.82
C PHE A 18 -2.33 21.13 -14.10
N VAL A 19 -1.35 22.01 -14.34
CA VAL A 19 -0.05 21.98 -13.66
C VAL A 19 -0.20 22.14 -12.15
N LEU A 20 -1.06 23.05 -11.69
CA LEU A 20 -1.33 23.22 -10.25
C LEU A 20 -1.92 21.96 -9.62
N ILE A 21 -2.84 21.28 -10.30
CA ILE A 21 -3.41 20.01 -9.82
C ILE A 21 -2.31 18.96 -9.70
N VAL A 22 -1.46 18.79 -10.72
CA VAL A 22 -0.38 17.79 -10.70
C VAL A 22 0.62 18.06 -9.58
N ILE A 23 1.04 19.32 -9.39
CA ILE A 23 1.91 19.71 -8.28
C ILE A 23 1.23 19.43 -6.94
N GLY A 24 -0.04 19.81 -6.80
CA GLY A 24 -0.85 19.56 -5.62
C GLY A 24 -0.94 18.07 -5.29
N THR A 25 -1.13 17.20 -6.29
CA THR A 25 -1.11 15.75 -6.12
C THR A 25 0.26 15.25 -5.65
N GLY A 26 1.36 15.74 -6.23
CA GLY A 26 2.71 15.37 -5.80
C GLY A 26 2.97 15.73 -4.33
N ILE A 27 2.62 16.96 -3.93
CA ILE A 27 2.74 17.43 -2.54
C ILE A 27 1.86 16.60 -1.61
N TYR A 28 0.61 16.32 -2.00
CA TYR A 28 -0.31 15.49 -1.22
C TYR A 28 0.22 14.06 -1.02
N CYS A 29 0.78 13.44 -2.06
CA CYS A 29 1.41 12.12 -1.97
C CYS A 29 2.57 12.12 -0.97
N ILE A 30 3.44 13.13 -1.02
CA ILE A 30 4.55 13.28 -0.05
C ILE A 30 3.99 13.47 1.36
N ALA A 31 3.10 14.44 1.56
CA ALA A 31 2.56 14.77 2.87
C ALA A 31 1.83 13.58 3.51
N SER A 32 0.99 12.88 2.76
CA SER A 32 0.28 11.69 3.23
C SER A 32 1.20 10.51 3.50
N GLY A 33 2.27 10.34 2.71
CA GLY A 33 3.31 9.34 2.97
C GLY A 33 4.11 9.65 4.23
N VAL A 34 4.58 10.89 4.40
CA VAL A 34 5.31 11.34 5.60
C VAL A 34 4.44 11.19 6.84
N TRP A 35 3.18 11.62 6.79
CA TRP A 35 2.23 11.47 7.91
C TRP A 35 2.00 10.00 8.29
N GLY A 36 1.98 9.10 7.31
CA GLY A 36 1.87 7.67 7.56
C GLY A 36 3.14 7.03 8.16
N ILE A 37 4.30 7.66 7.97
CA ILE A 37 5.58 7.20 8.55
C ILE A 37 5.81 7.75 9.94
N ILE A 38 5.45 9.02 10.20
CA ILE A 38 5.63 9.66 11.51
C ILE A 38 5.06 8.71 12.58
N GLU A 39 5.98 8.18 13.39
CA GLU A 39 5.70 7.11 14.33
C GLU A 39 4.89 7.71 15.49
N ASN A 40 3.66 7.21 15.67
CA ASN A 40 2.99 7.33 16.95
C ASN A 40 3.63 6.28 17.88
N ASP A 41 3.70 6.59 19.17
CA ASP A 41 4.40 5.83 20.20
C ASP A 41 4.39 4.31 19.96
N LYS A 42 5.58 3.72 19.80
CA LYS A 42 5.74 2.28 19.61
C LYS A 42 5.27 1.54 20.85
N GLN A 43 4.29 0.68 20.66
CA GLN A 43 3.71 -0.17 21.70
C GLN A 43 4.17 -1.62 21.54
N SER A 44 4.22 -2.36 22.64
CA SER A 44 4.58 -3.79 22.62
C SER A 44 3.42 -4.61 22.06
N LEU A 45 3.69 -5.58 21.19
CA LEU A 45 2.67 -6.48 20.63
C LEU A 45 1.80 -7.12 21.72
N ASN A 46 2.35 -7.42 22.90
CA ASN A 46 1.60 -8.04 24.00
C ASN A 46 0.47 -7.13 24.54
N GLN A 47 0.56 -5.82 24.32
CA GLN A 47 -0.51 -4.88 24.68
C GLN A 47 -1.73 -5.03 23.76
N VAL A 48 -1.55 -5.49 22.51
CA VAL A 48 -2.66 -5.75 21.58
C VAL A 48 -3.60 -6.82 22.11
N PHE A 49 -3.06 -7.83 22.79
CA PHE A 49 -3.84 -8.95 23.33
C PHE A 49 -4.50 -8.64 24.69
N THR A 50 -4.06 -7.59 25.38
CA THR A 50 -4.44 -7.32 26.78
C THR A 50 -5.18 -6.01 27.00
N GLN A 51 -5.13 -5.07 26.06
CA GLN A 51 -5.72 -3.74 26.20
C GLN A 51 -6.58 -3.37 24.99
N SER A 52 -7.52 -2.45 25.18
CA SER A 52 -8.16 -1.75 24.08
C SER A 52 -7.13 -0.87 23.38
N PHE A 53 -6.87 -1.12 22.11
CA PHE A 53 -5.95 -0.34 21.29
C PHE A 53 -6.72 0.56 20.31
N GLU A 54 -6.09 1.66 19.90
CA GLU A 54 -6.68 2.60 18.94
C GLU A 54 -6.14 2.37 17.52
N LYS A 55 -7.00 2.66 16.53
CA LYS A 55 -6.62 2.62 15.11
C LYS A 55 -5.45 3.57 14.85
N GLY A 56 -4.42 3.08 14.17
CA GLY A 56 -3.23 3.84 13.82
C GLY A 56 -2.04 3.68 14.77
N ASN A 57 -2.25 3.07 15.95
CA ASN A 57 -1.16 2.71 16.86
C ASN A 57 -0.20 1.72 16.19
N LEU A 58 1.09 1.88 16.48
CA LEU A 58 2.17 1.09 15.93
C LEU A 58 2.63 0.07 16.98
N PHE A 59 2.59 -1.20 16.62
CA PHE A 59 3.01 -2.30 17.49
C PHE A 59 4.21 -3.04 16.93
N GLU A 60 5.09 -3.49 17.81
CA GLU A 60 6.27 -4.27 17.50
C GLU A 60 6.45 -5.37 18.53
N GLY A 61 6.82 -6.58 18.09
CA GLY A 61 7.03 -7.71 18.99
C GLY A 61 7.32 -9.01 18.26
N SER A 62 7.68 -10.04 19.02
CA SER A 62 7.87 -11.39 18.49
C SER A 62 6.55 -12.14 18.38
N VAL A 63 6.42 -12.94 17.32
CA VAL A 63 5.32 -13.87 17.12
C VAL A 63 5.85 -15.28 17.29
N GLU A 64 5.28 -16.03 18.23
CA GLU A 64 5.66 -17.43 18.46
C GLU A 64 4.77 -18.40 17.71
N ALA A 65 3.51 -18.02 17.45
CA ALA A 65 2.57 -18.87 16.73
C ALA A 65 1.66 -18.09 15.76
N ALA A 66 1.50 -18.64 14.56
CA ALA A 66 0.63 -18.10 13.53
C ALA A 66 -0.02 -19.19 12.68
N SER A 67 -1.29 -18.98 12.31
CA SER A 67 -2.01 -19.87 11.41
C SER A 67 -1.46 -19.78 9.97
N PRO A 68 -1.77 -20.76 9.11
CA PRO A 68 -1.72 -20.57 7.66
C PRO A 68 -2.57 -19.37 7.23
N ALA A 69 -2.29 -18.84 6.04
CA ALA A 69 -3.11 -17.77 5.47
C ALA A 69 -4.57 -18.25 5.36
N PHE A 70 -5.49 -17.56 6.02
CA PHE A 70 -6.91 -17.90 5.97
C PHE A 70 -7.64 -17.16 4.83
N LEU A 71 -7.03 -16.07 4.35
CA LEU A 71 -7.48 -15.30 3.22
C LEU A 71 -6.27 -14.81 2.40
N GLU A 72 -6.37 -14.99 1.09
CA GLU A 72 -5.48 -14.42 0.10
C GLU A 72 -6.31 -13.54 -0.84
N ILE A 73 -5.91 -12.30 -1.04
CA ILE A 73 -6.57 -11.36 -1.96
C ILE A 73 -5.62 -11.07 -3.10
N ASP A 74 -5.96 -11.56 -4.29
CA ASP A 74 -5.25 -11.27 -5.53
C ASP A 74 -5.73 -9.94 -6.12
N HIS A 75 -4.82 -8.98 -6.27
CA HIS A 75 -5.07 -7.70 -6.91
C HIS A 75 -4.71 -7.76 -8.39
N LYS A 76 -5.68 -7.53 -9.28
CA LYS A 76 -5.49 -7.56 -10.74
C LYS A 76 -6.09 -6.33 -11.42
N ILE A 77 -5.42 -5.78 -12.44
CA ILE A 77 -6.00 -4.78 -13.35
C ILE A 77 -6.74 -5.54 -14.45
N ASP A 78 -8.04 -5.24 -14.59
CA ASP A 78 -8.92 -5.81 -15.63
C ASP A 78 -8.83 -7.35 -15.72
N HIS A 79 -8.71 -8.01 -14.56
CA HIS A 79 -8.54 -9.45 -14.41
C HIS A 79 -7.30 -10.08 -15.08
N LEU A 80 -6.47 -9.29 -15.77
CA LEU A 80 -5.39 -9.76 -16.64
C LEU A 80 -4.01 -9.56 -16.02
N ILE A 81 -3.75 -8.37 -15.45
CA ILE A 81 -2.41 -8.00 -15.01
C ILE A 81 -2.33 -8.13 -13.48
N PRO A 82 -1.56 -9.09 -12.93
CA PRO A 82 -1.37 -9.20 -11.49
C PRO A 82 -0.59 -7.98 -10.96
N VAL A 83 -1.12 -7.37 -9.91
CA VAL A 83 -0.57 -6.16 -9.27
C VAL A 83 0.09 -6.51 -7.94
N GLY A 84 -0.47 -7.46 -7.21
CA GLY A 84 0.05 -7.90 -5.92
C GLY A 84 -0.94 -8.77 -5.18
N ASN A 85 -0.49 -9.37 -4.08
CA ASN A 85 -1.32 -10.24 -3.25
C ASN A 85 -1.28 -9.76 -1.81
N GLU A 86 -2.40 -9.87 -1.09
CA GLU A 86 -2.48 -9.63 0.34
C GLU A 86 -2.80 -10.94 1.06
N TYR A 87 -1.99 -11.27 2.07
CA TYR A 87 -2.15 -12.49 2.84
C TYR A 87 -2.54 -12.11 4.28
N TYR A 88 -3.61 -12.74 4.77
CA TYR A 88 -4.11 -12.55 6.12
C TYR A 88 -3.94 -13.83 6.92
N TYR A 89 -3.33 -13.69 8.08
CA TYR A 89 -3.02 -14.78 9.02
C TYR A 89 -3.60 -14.45 10.39
N LEU A 90 -3.73 -15.44 11.26
CA LEU A 90 -3.99 -15.23 12.68
C LEU A 90 -2.71 -15.44 13.45
N ILE A 91 -2.34 -14.48 14.29
CA ILE A 91 -1.28 -14.67 15.28
C ILE A 91 -1.92 -14.89 16.65
N LEU A 92 -1.32 -15.77 17.43
CA LEU A 92 -1.82 -16.14 18.76
C LEU A 92 -1.00 -15.43 19.85
N SER A 93 -1.65 -15.14 20.97
CA SER A 93 -0.99 -14.72 22.20
C SER A 93 -0.12 -15.84 22.77
N ASP A 94 0.83 -15.48 23.65
CA ASP A 94 1.77 -16.44 24.27
C ASP A 94 1.05 -17.58 25.05
N ASP A 95 -0.15 -17.30 25.56
CA ASP A 95 -1.02 -18.25 26.28
C ASP A 95 -2.02 -18.99 25.36
N TYR A 96 -1.98 -18.74 24.06
CA TYR A 96 -2.87 -19.32 23.04
C TYR A 96 -4.37 -19.05 23.27
N SER A 97 -4.72 -18.07 24.12
CA SER A 97 -6.10 -17.75 24.46
C SER A 97 -6.76 -16.76 23.50
N THR A 98 -5.95 -15.91 22.86
CA THR A 98 -6.41 -14.80 22.03
C THR A 98 -5.71 -14.83 20.68
N ALA A 99 -6.44 -14.53 19.61
CA ALA A 99 -5.91 -14.38 18.27
C ALA A 99 -6.20 -12.98 17.71
N ILE A 100 -5.25 -12.42 16.97
CA ILE A 100 -5.47 -11.22 16.16
C ILE A 100 -5.09 -11.48 14.70
N THR A 101 -5.81 -10.84 13.80
CA THR A 101 -5.47 -10.90 12.37
C THR A 101 -4.23 -10.04 12.10
N ILE A 102 -3.32 -10.57 11.28
CA ILE A 102 -2.19 -9.83 10.73
C ILE A 102 -2.26 -9.91 9.20
N ARG A 103 -1.94 -8.79 8.55
CA ARG A 103 -1.62 -8.76 7.13
C ARG A 103 -0.11 -8.75 6.99
N ALA A 104 0.42 -9.75 6.30
CA ALA A 104 1.86 -9.92 6.09
C ALA A 104 2.14 -10.42 4.67
N ASP A 105 3.42 -10.49 4.32
CA ASP A 105 3.85 -11.08 3.06
C ASP A 105 3.64 -12.61 3.07
N LYS A 106 3.83 -13.23 1.92
CA LYS A 106 3.72 -14.70 1.81
C LYS A 106 4.76 -15.41 2.68
N ASN A 107 5.97 -14.86 2.72
CA ASN A 107 7.12 -15.44 3.42
C ASN A 107 6.91 -15.49 4.94
N PHE A 108 6.06 -14.61 5.50
CA PHE A 108 5.66 -14.70 6.91
C PHE A 108 5.11 -16.09 7.26
N GLY A 109 4.20 -16.64 6.45
CA GLY A 109 3.62 -17.96 6.70
C GLY A 109 4.63 -19.11 6.62
N GLU A 110 5.69 -18.94 5.82
CA GLU A 110 6.77 -19.93 5.66
C GLU A 110 7.69 -20.02 6.89
N SER A 111 7.59 -19.06 7.82
CA SER A 111 8.37 -19.04 9.07
C SER A 111 7.75 -19.92 10.18
N PHE A 112 6.57 -20.50 9.94
CA PHE A 112 5.83 -21.31 10.91
C PHE A 112 5.68 -22.75 10.41
N ASP A 113 5.81 -23.71 11.32
CA ASP A 113 5.67 -25.14 11.03
C ASP A 113 4.20 -25.56 10.86
N SER A 114 3.98 -26.86 10.56
CA SER A 114 2.63 -27.42 10.39
C SER A 114 1.76 -27.37 11.65
N VAL A 115 2.37 -27.13 12.82
CA VAL A 115 1.70 -27.00 14.13
C VAL A 115 1.61 -25.52 14.53
N TRP A 116 1.82 -24.60 13.57
CA TRP A 116 1.69 -23.15 13.71
C TRP A 116 2.75 -22.53 14.60
N LYS A 117 3.83 -23.24 14.93
CA LYS A 117 4.91 -22.72 15.76
C LYS A 117 6.03 -22.18 14.92
N SER A 118 6.58 -21.06 15.35
CA SER A 118 7.72 -20.44 14.69
C SER A 118 8.98 -21.28 14.89
N THR A 119 9.70 -21.58 13.81
CA THR A 119 11.02 -22.24 13.90
C THR A 119 12.13 -21.27 14.28
N GLU A 120 11.89 -19.98 14.12
CA GLU A 120 12.83 -18.88 14.37
C GLU A 120 12.13 -17.72 15.10
N LYS A 121 12.88 -16.74 15.60
CA LYS A 121 12.28 -15.55 16.20
C LYS A 121 11.74 -14.62 15.10
N VAL A 122 10.43 -14.62 14.86
CA VAL A 122 9.78 -13.72 13.90
C VAL A 122 9.38 -12.43 14.60
N ILE A 123 10.02 -11.31 14.25
CA ILE A 123 9.67 -9.99 14.77
C ILE A 123 8.79 -9.29 13.74
N ILE A 124 7.58 -8.90 14.17
CA ILE A 124 6.67 -8.10 13.35
C ILE A 124 6.66 -6.66 13.84
N LYS A 125 6.46 -5.75 12.88
CA LYS A 125 6.16 -4.35 13.14
C LYS A 125 5.02 -3.92 12.24
N GLY A 126 3.92 -3.44 12.82
CA GLY A 126 2.75 -3.09 12.03
C GLY A 126 1.80 -2.12 12.73
N ARG A 127 0.97 -1.44 11.94
CA ARG A 127 -0.04 -0.50 12.44
C ARG A 127 -1.40 -1.18 12.54
N ILE A 128 -2.16 -0.82 13.56
CA ILE A 128 -3.55 -1.26 13.67
C ILE A 128 -4.41 -0.56 12.61
N LYS A 129 -5.11 -1.36 11.81
CA LYS A 129 -6.13 -0.92 10.85
C LYS A 129 -7.43 -1.68 11.08
N GLU A 130 -8.54 -1.12 10.61
CA GLU A 130 -9.82 -1.85 10.58
C GLU A 130 -9.77 -2.97 9.57
N LEU A 131 -10.28 -4.13 9.97
CA LEU A 131 -10.34 -5.30 9.12
C LEU A 131 -11.27 -5.02 7.91
N PRO A 132 -10.82 -5.26 6.66
CA PRO A 132 -11.69 -5.13 5.49
C PRO A 132 -12.87 -6.10 5.55
N ASP A 133 -14.00 -5.74 4.94
CA ASP A 133 -15.23 -6.54 5.04
C ASP A 133 -15.07 -7.96 4.50
N GLN A 134 -14.33 -8.13 3.40
CA GLN A 134 -14.01 -9.46 2.87
C GLN A 134 -13.22 -10.31 3.88
N ALA A 135 -12.27 -9.70 4.59
CA ALA A 135 -11.50 -10.37 5.64
C ALA A 135 -12.35 -10.67 6.87
N LYS A 136 -13.29 -9.78 7.26
CA LYS A 136 -14.27 -10.05 8.33
C LYS A 136 -15.15 -11.26 8.00
N THR A 137 -15.71 -11.31 6.79
CA THR A 137 -16.54 -12.44 6.36
C THR A 137 -15.77 -13.75 6.44
N ARG A 138 -14.55 -13.79 5.89
CA ARG A 138 -13.73 -15.00 5.92
C ARG A 138 -13.30 -15.39 7.33
N LEU A 139 -12.99 -14.41 8.18
CA LEU A 139 -12.65 -14.63 9.59
C LEU A 139 -13.80 -15.25 10.38
N ASN A 140 -15.04 -14.85 10.10
CA ASN A 140 -16.22 -15.44 10.72
C ASN A 140 -16.40 -16.91 10.33
N GLU A 141 -16.19 -17.26 9.06
CA GLU A 141 -16.24 -18.67 8.61
C GLU A 141 -15.15 -19.54 9.28
N VAL A 142 -13.96 -18.98 9.45
CA VAL A 142 -12.84 -19.62 10.13
C VAL A 142 -13.16 -19.82 11.61
N LYS A 143 -13.71 -18.80 12.27
CA LYS A 143 -14.17 -18.88 13.67
C LYS A 143 -15.23 -19.96 13.86
N ASP A 144 -16.24 -20.00 12.99
CA ASP A 144 -17.28 -21.02 13.04
C ASP A 144 -16.71 -22.44 12.88
N THR A 145 -15.67 -22.59 12.06
CA THR A 145 -14.96 -23.86 11.87
C THR A 145 -14.20 -24.25 13.13
N PHE A 146 -13.51 -23.31 13.79
CA PHE A 146 -12.82 -23.58 15.06
C PHE A 146 -13.78 -23.95 16.18
N SER A 147 -14.88 -23.21 16.34
CA SER A 147 -15.92 -23.53 17.31
C SER A 147 -16.49 -24.94 17.10
N LYS A 148 -16.76 -25.34 15.84
CA LYS A 148 -17.23 -26.70 15.53
C LYS A 148 -16.23 -27.79 15.88
N ASN A 149 -14.93 -27.49 15.83
CA ASN A 149 -13.85 -28.40 16.17
C ASN A 149 -13.46 -28.36 17.66
N GLY A 150 -14.21 -27.63 18.49
CA GLY A 150 -13.96 -27.52 19.93
C GLY A 150 -12.75 -26.65 20.30
N LEU A 151 -12.26 -25.83 19.36
CA LEU A 151 -11.22 -24.84 19.62
C LEU A 151 -11.88 -23.50 19.97
N GLU A 152 -11.85 -23.15 21.26
CA GLU A 152 -12.36 -21.88 21.76
C GLU A 152 -11.20 -20.94 22.09
N PHE A 153 -10.97 -19.95 21.24
CA PHE A 153 -10.09 -18.82 21.54
C PHE A 153 -10.73 -17.51 21.12
N HIS A 154 -10.38 -16.44 21.83
CA HIS A 154 -10.95 -15.11 21.59
C HIS A 154 -10.29 -14.48 20.36
N ILE A 155 -11.05 -14.33 19.26
CA ILE A 155 -10.54 -13.68 18.05
C ILE A 155 -10.95 -12.21 18.06
N ILE A 156 -9.97 -11.30 17.97
CA ILE A 156 -10.23 -9.87 17.78
C ILE A 156 -10.64 -9.62 16.33
N GLN A 157 -11.92 -9.30 16.10
CA GLN A 157 -12.51 -9.28 14.75
C GLN A 157 -12.53 -7.89 14.07
N GLN A 158 -12.41 -6.82 14.84
CA GLN A 158 -12.59 -5.46 14.30
C GLN A 158 -11.34 -4.93 13.60
N TYR A 159 -10.17 -5.38 14.04
CA TYR A 159 -8.90 -4.79 13.65
C TYR A 159 -7.87 -5.85 13.25
N TYR A 160 -6.86 -5.41 12.50
CA TYR A 160 -5.70 -6.21 12.14
C TYR A 160 -4.42 -5.40 12.24
N ILE A 161 -3.29 -6.10 12.36
CA ILE A 161 -1.96 -5.53 12.29
C ILE A 161 -1.51 -5.51 10.82
N ASP A 162 -1.31 -4.33 10.26
CA ASP A 162 -0.77 -4.13 8.92
C ASP A 162 0.75 -3.95 8.96
N THR A 163 1.49 -4.98 8.58
CA THR A 163 2.96 -4.93 8.50
C THR A 163 3.46 -4.35 7.18
N ILE A 164 2.63 -4.35 6.14
CA ILE A 164 3.00 -3.93 4.78
C ILE A 164 2.78 -2.43 4.58
N GLY A 165 1.82 -1.83 5.30
CA GLY A 165 1.43 -0.43 5.14
C GLY A 165 2.59 0.58 5.21
N SER A 166 3.64 0.29 5.99
CA SER A 166 4.83 1.14 6.07
C SER A 166 5.54 1.31 4.72
N ASN A 167 5.59 0.26 3.90
CA ASN A 167 6.17 0.30 2.56
C ASN A 167 5.28 1.07 1.59
N LEU A 168 3.95 1.00 1.75
CA LEU A 168 3.02 1.81 0.94
C LEU A 168 3.20 3.31 1.21
N TYR A 169 3.46 3.72 2.45
CA TYR A 169 3.75 5.12 2.76
C TYR A 169 5.07 5.59 2.14
N LYS A 170 6.12 4.76 2.17
CA LYS A 170 7.39 5.06 1.46
C LYS A 170 7.16 5.21 -0.05
N LEU A 171 6.38 4.30 -0.65
CA LEU A 171 6.03 4.36 -2.07
C LEU A 171 5.26 5.64 -2.42
N ARG A 172 4.36 6.12 -1.56
CA ARG A 172 3.66 7.41 -1.74
C ARG A 172 4.62 8.59 -1.77
N ILE A 173 5.64 8.60 -0.91
CA ILE A 173 6.67 9.66 -0.92
C ILE A 173 7.45 9.61 -2.23
N VAL A 174 7.93 8.43 -2.63
CA VAL A 174 8.67 8.25 -3.89
C VAL A 174 7.84 8.70 -5.08
N LEU A 175 6.57 8.29 -5.15
CA LEU A 175 5.64 8.70 -6.20
C LEU A 175 5.49 10.22 -6.25
N GLY A 176 5.29 10.88 -5.11
CA GLY A 176 5.15 12.33 -5.06
C GLY A 176 6.42 13.06 -5.53
N ILE A 177 7.61 12.56 -5.16
CA ILE A 177 8.89 13.08 -5.66
C ILE A 177 9.00 12.92 -7.17
N CYS A 178 8.66 11.73 -7.70
CA CYS A 178 8.68 11.47 -9.14
C CYS A 178 7.73 12.43 -9.90
N ILE A 179 6.53 12.68 -9.38
CA ILE A 179 5.58 13.64 -9.98
C ILE A 179 6.18 15.05 -10.05
N LEU A 180 6.81 15.51 -8.97
CA LEU A 180 7.41 16.86 -8.94
C LEU A 180 8.63 16.99 -9.86
N LEU A 181 9.46 15.95 -9.94
CA LEU A 181 10.59 15.90 -10.88
C LEU A 181 10.10 15.92 -12.34
N GLU A 182 9.03 15.22 -12.66
CA GLU A 182 8.43 15.21 -14.00
C GLU A 182 7.92 16.59 -14.40
N VAL A 183 7.24 17.29 -13.49
CA VAL A 183 6.80 18.69 -13.72
C VAL A 183 8.01 19.61 -13.96
N LEU A 184 9.09 19.44 -13.20
CA LEU A 184 10.31 20.24 -13.37
C LEU A 184 10.97 19.96 -14.73
N LEU A 185 11.06 18.69 -15.15
CA LEU A 185 11.59 18.29 -16.45
C LEU A 185 10.76 18.89 -17.60
N LEU A 186 9.43 18.80 -17.53
CA LEU A 186 8.53 19.41 -18.51
C LEU A 186 8.72 20.93 -18.59
N TYR A 187 8.83 21.61 -17.45
CA TYR A 187 9.13 23.04 -17.40
C TYR A 187 10.46 23.37 -18.09
N MET A 188 11.52 22.60 -17.82
CA MET A 188 12.83 22.77 -18.46
C MET A 188 12.76 22.55 -19.98
N ILE A 189 12.02 21.55 -20.45
CA ILE A 189 11.84 21.28 -21.89
C ILE A 189 11.11 22.45 -22.57
N ILE A 190 10.01 22.93 -21.99
CA ILE A 190 9.24 24.06 -22.55
C ILE A 190 10.10 25.32 -22.60
N LYS A 191 10.90 25.57 -21.55
CA LYS A 191 11.79 26.72 -21.47
C LYS A 191 12.96 26.62 -22.45
N LYS A 192 13.59 25.44 -22.59
CA LYS A 192 14.70 25.20 -23.54
C LYS A 192 14.24 25.22 -24.99
N ASN A 193 13.02 24.81 -25.31
CA ASN A 193 12.51 24.91 -26.69
C ASN A 193 12.38 26.36 -27.20
N LYS A 194 12.60 27.38 -26.35
CA LYS A 194 12.74 28.79 -26.74
C LYS A 194 14.20 29.22 -27.02
N PHE A 195 15.19 28.37 -26.76
CA PHE A 195 16.63 28.63 -26.95
C PHE A 195 17.24 27.48 -27.78
N ASP A 196 17.55 27.78 -29.03
CA ASP A 196 18.16 26.94 -30.08
C ASP A 196 18.25 25.42 -29.87
N TYR A 197 17.47 24.71 -30.69
CA TYR A 197 17.29 23.27 -30.69
C TYR A 197 18.47 22.56 -31.37
N HIS A 198 19.55 22.26 -30.64
CA HIS A 198 20.49 21.24 -31.09
C HIS A 198 19.83 19.85 -30.98
N ILE A 199 19.59 19.26 -32.15
CA ILE A 199 18.69 18.14 -32.52
C ILE A 199 18.85 16.82 -31.72
N GLY A 200 19.87 16.67 -30.86
CA GLY A 200 20.07 15.46 -30.06
C GLY A 200 19.40 15.44 -28.67
N SER A 201 19.38 16.58 -27.97
CA SER A 201 18.99 16.62 -26.55
C SER A 201 17.47 16.67 -26.31
N GLY A 202 16.71 17.26 -27.25
CA GLY A 202 15.26 17.38 -27.14
C GLY A 202 14.50 16.05 -27.25
N LYS A 203 15.00 15.10 -28.07
CA LYS A 203 14.38 13.77 -28.20
C LYS A 203 14.58 12.91 -26.95
N ILE A 204 15.76 12.96 -26.34
CA ILE A 204 16.05 12.21 -25.11
C ILE A 204 15.15 12.71 -23.98
N ALA A 205 14.99 14.03 -23.83
CA ALA A 205 14.13 14.61 -22.80
C ALA A 205 12.64 14.22 -22.98
N GLN A 206 12.15 14.14 -24.23
CA GLN A 206 10.80 13.64 -24.53
C GLN A 206 10.63 12.16 -24.16
N ILE A 207 11.61 11.31 -24.50
CA ILE A 207 11.58 9.88 -24.16
C ILE A 207 11.57 9.70 -22.63
N VAL A 208 12.45 10.41 -21.91
CA VAL A 208 12.52 10.36 -20.45
C VAL A 208 11.19 10.78 -19.84
N GLY A 209 10.54 11.83 -20.34
CA GLY A 209 9.25 12.26 -19.81
C GLY A 209 8.11 11.25 -20.08
N ILE A 210 8.07 10.62 -21.25
CA ILE A 210 7.08 9.57 -21.55
C ILE A 210 7.28 8.36 -20.63
N VAL A 211 8.52 7.91 -20.45
CA VAL A 211 8.84 6.79 -19.55
C VAL A 211 8.52 7.15 -18.10
N GLY A 212 8.89 8.36 -17.66
CA GLY A 212 8.58 8.88 -16.33
C GLY A 212 7.07 8.90 -16.04
N ALA A 213 6.29 9.44 -16.98
CA ALA A 213 4.83 9.45 -16.89
C ALA A 213 4.24 8.02 -16.81
N LEU A 214 4.78 7.07 -17.56
CA LEU A 214 4.33 5.68 -17.53
C LEU A 214 4.65 5.01 -16.18
N VAL A 215 5.84 5.24 -15.61
CA VAL A 215 6.20 4.75 -14.27
C VAL A 215 5.28 5.32 -13.21
N ILE A 216 5.01 6.63 -13.25
CA ILE A 216 4.05 7.30 -12.34
C ILE A 216 2.66 6.66 -12.47
N PHE A 217 2.20 6.41 -13.69
CA PHE A 217 0.89 5.79 -13.95
C PHE A 217 0.80 4.38 -13.34
N VAL A 218 1.83 3.55 -13.53
CA VAL A 218 1.89 2.20 -12.93
C VAL A 218 1.89 2.27 -11.41
N LEU A 219 2.67 3.18 -10.81
CA LEU A 219 2.72 3.37 -9.35
C LEU A 219 1.38 3.86 -8.77
N VAL A 220 0.69 4.76 -9.47
CA VAL A 220 -0.66 5.21 -9.08
C VAL A 220 -1.63 4.05 -9.08
N ILE A 221 -1.63 3.23 -10.14
CA ILE A 221 -2.52 2.06 -10.20
C ILE A 221 -2.20 1.11 -9.06
N TYR A 222 -0.92 0.76 -8.86
CA TYR A 222 -0.49 -0.11 -7.78
C TYR A 222 -1.00 0.35 -6.40
N LEU A 223 -0.85 1.65 -6.10
CA LEU A 223 -1.31 2.24 -4.84
C LEU A 223 -2.84 2.37 -4.73
N MET A 224 -3.56 2.41 -5.84
CA MET A 224 -5.03 2.44 -5.83
C MET A 224 -5.63 1.05 -5.64
N THR A 225 -4.96 0.01 -6.16
CA THR A 225 -5.43 -1.37 -6.06
C THR A 225 -5.14 -1.96 -4.68
N ILE A 226 -3.97 -1.67 -4.09
CA ILE A 226 -3.57 -2.17 -2.78
C ILE A 226 -3.96 -1.16 -1.69
N LYS A 227 -4.92 -1.50 -0.82
CA LYS A 227 -5.48 -0.60 0.22
C LYS A 227 -5.15 -1.02 1.64
#